data_AF-A0A8C7AWY8-F1
#
_entry.id   AF-A0A8C7AWY8-F1
#
_cell.length_a   1.000
_cell.length_b   1.000
_cell.length_c   1.000
_cell.angle_alpha   90.00
_cell.angle_beta   90.00
_cell.angle_gamma   90.00
#
_symmetry.space_group_name_H-M   'P 1'
#
loop_
_entity.id
_entity.type
_entity.pdbx_description
1 polymer ?
#
loop_
_entity_poly.entity_id
_entity_poly.type
_entity_poly.pdbx_seq_one_letter_code
_entity_poly.pdbx_strand_id
1 'polypeptide(L)'
;CHQYLGILKTHVVFVFCFLFFEQYNRYQQYGAEECVLQMGGVLCPSPGCGAGLLPEPGMRKVTCEGGSSLGCGFVFCRDCKEAYHEGECGTLFEASGAVTQAYRVDQKAAEQARWEEASKETIKKTTKPCPRCHVPVEKNGGCMHMACPQPQCGLQWCWACGCEWNRACMGDHWFDV
;
A
#
# COMPACT_ATOMS: atom_id res chain seq x y z
N CYS A 1 -6.29 -24.35 -6.15
CA CYS A 1 -4.98 -23.68 -5.91
C CYS A 1 -4.63 -22.55 -6.89
N HIS A 2 -5.14 -22.51 -8.12
CA HIS A 2 -4.73 -21.49 -9.10
C HIS A 2 -5.49 -20.14 -9.06
N GLN A 3 -6.55 -20.02 -8.25
CA GLN A 3 -7.45 -18.86 -8.26
C GLN A 3 -7.18 -17.85 -7.13
N TYR A 4 -6.37 -18.22 -6.12
CA TYR A 4 -6.02 -17.35 -4.99
C TYR A 4 -4.81 -16.44 -5.25
N LEU A 5 -3.96 -16.76 -6.24
CA LEU A 5 -2.82 -15.90 -6.63
C LEU A 5 -3.23 -14.66 -7.43
N GLY A 6 -4.43 -14.63 -8.02
CA GLY A 6 -4.92 -13.49 -8.80
C GLY A 6 -5.39 -12.30 -7.96
N ILE A 7 -5.84 -12.55 -6.72
CA ILE A 7 -6.47 -11.54 -5.85
C ILE A 7 -5.41 -10.76 -5.04
N LEU A 8 -4.24 -11.36 -4.76
CA LEU A 8 -3.14 -10.65 -4.11
C LEU A 8 -2.42 -9.67 -5.05
N LYS A 9 -2.42 -9.92 -6.36
CA LYS A 9 -1.77 -9.01 -7.34
C LYS A 9 -2.52 -7.69 -7.52
N THR A 10 -3.84 -7.67 -7.35
CA THR A 10 -4.67 -6.45 -7.50
C THR A 10 -4.66 -5.55 -6.26
N HIS A 11 -4.51 -6.11 -5.05
CA HIS A 11 -4.51 -5.33 -3.81
C HIS A 11 -3.20 -4.55 -3.55
N VAL A 12 -2.06 -5.06 -3.99
CA VAL A 12 -0.76 -4.37 -3.80
C VAL A 12 -0.65 -3.14 -4.71
N VAL A 13 -1.16 -3.23 -5.94
CA VAL A 13 -1.15 -2.12 -6.91
C VAL A 13 -2.06 -0.97 -6.44
N PHE A 14 -3.21 -1.29 -5.84
CA PHE A 14 -4.19 -0.27 -5.44
C PHE A 14 -3.76 0.53 -4.21
N VAL A 15 -3.05 -0.09 -3.26
CA VAL A 15 -2.48 0.61 -2.09
C VAL A 15 -1.38 1.60 -2.50
N PHE A 16 -0.62 1.29 -3.56
CA PHE A 16 0.45 2.16 -4.07
C PHE A 16 -0.05 3.35 -4.90
N CYS A 17 -1.28 3.35 -5.41
CA CYS A 17 -1.85 4.49 -6.15
C CYS A 17 -2.05 5.75 -5.30
N PHE A 18 -1.96 5.66 -3.97
CA PHE A 18 -2.07 6.82 -3.07
C PHE A 18 -0.76 7.61 -2.95
N LEU A 19 0.35 7.08 -3.48
CA LEU A 19 1.61 7.80 -3.54
C LEU A 19 1.65 8.65 -4.81
N PHE A 20 1.82 9.96 -4.61
CA PHE A 20 2.16 11.00 -5.57
C PHE A 20 2.77 10.43 -6.87
N PHE A 21 2.29 10.87 -8.03
CA PHE A 21 2.64 10.38 -9.39
C PHE A 21 4.13 10.06 -9.63
N GLU A 22 5.05 10.78 -8.98
CA GLU A 22 6.50 10.59 -9.03
C GLU A 22 6.98 9.27 -8.40
N GLN A 23 6.30 8.78 -7.37
CA GLN A 23 6.66 7.56 -6.63
C GLN A 23 6.20 6.29 -7.34
N TYR A 24 5.14 6.37 -8.14
CA TYR A 24 4.58 5.22 -8.86
C TYR A 24 5.46 4.80 -10.04
N ASN A 25 5.99 5.76 -10.82
CA ASN A 25 6.97 5.48 -11.88
C ASN A 25 8.24 4.82 -11.30
N ARG A 26 8.69 5.30 -10.14
CA ARG A 26 9.83 4.73 -9.43
C ARG A 26 9.56 3.30 -8.96
N TYR A 27 8.36 3.01 -8.47
CA TYR A 27 7.95 1.65 -8.11
C TYR A 27 7.93 0.70 -9.32
N GLN A 28 7.41 1.14 -10.46
CA GLN A 28 7.41 0.33 -11.69
C GLN A 28 8.83 0.04 -12.18
N GLN A 29 9.72 1.03 -12.12
CA GLN A 29 11.13 0.88 -12.46
C GLN A 29 11.84 -0.09 -11.52
N TYR A 30 11.62 0.02 -10.20
CA TYR A 30 12.15 -0.94 -9.23
C TYR A 30 11.68 -2.37 -9.48
N GLY A 31 10.41 -2.57 -9.86
CA GLY A 31 9.91 -3.90 -10.21
C GLY A 31 10.62 -4.51 -11.44
N ALA A 32 10.95 -3.71 -12.44
CA ALA A 32 11.70 -4.15 -13.61
C ALA A 32 13.19 -4.42 -13.27
N GLU A 33 13.81 -3.55 -12.47
CA GLU A 33 15.18 -3.69 -12.00
C GLU A 33 15.37 -4.95 -11.13
N GLU A 34 14.44 -5.20 -10.20
CA GLU A 34 14.47 -6.38 -9.35
C GLU A 34 14.33 -7.68 -10.15
N CYS A 35 13.48 -7.69 -11.19
CA CYS A 35 13.36 -8.82 -12.11
C CYS A 35 14.69 -9.11 -12.83
N VAL A 36 15.36 -8.08 -13.34
CA VAL A 36 16.68 -8.22 -14.00
C VAL A 36 17.72 -8.78 -13.03
N LEU A 37 17.76 -8.30 -11.79
CA LEU A 37 18.70 -8.77 -10.77
C LEU A 37 18.41 -10.22 -10.35
N GLN A 38 17.13 -10.61 -10.18
CA GLN A 38 16.74 -11.98 -9.87
C GLN A 38 17.10 -12.96 -11.00
N MET A 39 17.08 -12.51 -12.26
CA MET A 39 17.53 -13.30 -13.42
C MET A 39 19.06 -13.36 -13.57
N GLY A 40 19.83 -12.79 -12.63
CA GLY A 40 21.30 -12.77 -12.66
C GLY A 40 21.89 -11.67 -13.56
N GLY A 41 21.07 -10.67 -13.92
CA GLY A 41 21.47 -9.49 -14.67
C GLY A 41 22.17 -8.44 -13.83
N VAL A 42 22.56 -7.35 -14.49
CA VAL A 42 23.24 -6.21 -13.88
C VAL A 42 22.71 -4.89 -14.45
N LEU A 43 22.64 -3.86 -13.60
CA LEU A 43 22.26 -2.51 -14.01
C LEU A 43 23.50 -1.72 -14.42
N CYS A 44 23.37 -0.92 -15.47
CA CYS A 44 24.43 -0.01 -15.88
C CYS A 44 24.68 1.08 -14.81
N PRO A 45 25.91 1.23 -14.28
CA PRO A 45 26.22 2.19 -13.21
C PRO A 45 26.38 3.64 -13.71
N SER A 46 26.39 3.86 -15.03
CA SER A 46 26.55 5.18 -15.62
C SER A 46 25.41 6.14 -15.18
N PRO A 47 25.74 7.34 -14.65
CA PRO A 47 24.74 8.32 -14.23
C PRO A 47 23.77 8.65 -15.36
N GLY A 48 22.47 8.47 -15.10
CA GLY A 48 21.41 8.75 -16.08
C GLY A 48 21.10 7.64 -17.08
N CYS A 49 21.74 6.47 -17.00
CA CYS A 49 21.42 5.31 -17.85
C CYS A 49 20.55 4.27 -17.11
N GLY A 50 21.11 3.55 -16.13
CA GLY A 50 20.36 2.53 -15.38
C GLY A 50 19.83 1.35 -16.20
N ALA A 51 20.29 1.15 -17.44
CA ALA A 51 19.80 0.08 -18.29
C ALA A 51 20.01 -1.31 -17.66
N GLY A 52 18.97 -2.14 -17.66
CA GLY A 52 19.03 -3.54 -17.23
C GLY A 52 19.63 -4.43 -18.30
N LEU A 53 20.77 -5.05 -17.99
CA LEU A 53 21.52 -5.91 -18.91
C LEU A 53 21.49 -7.35 -18.39
N LEU A 54 21.33 -8.31 -19.29
CA LEU A 54 21.39 -9.74 -18.99
C LEU A 54 22.61 -10.36 -19.71
N PRO A 55 23.85 -10.09 -19.24
CA PRO A 55 25.04 -10.71 -19.80
C PRO A 55 25.07 -12.21 -19.48
N GLU A 56 25.77 -13.00 -20.29
CA GLU A 56 25.94 -14.42 -20.01
C GLU A 56 26.65 -14.65 -18.66
N PRO A 57 26.29 -15.73 -17.94
CA PRO A 57 26.92 -16.06 -16.67
C PRO A 57 28.43 -16.29 -16.86
N GLY A 58 29.25 -15.62 -16.05
CA GLY A 58 30.72 -15.74 -16.08
C GLY A 58 31.46 -14.64 -16.84
N MET A 59 30.78 -13.79 -17.62
CA MET A 59 31.43 -12.65 -18.27
C MET A 59 31.62 -11.48 -17.31
N ARG A 60 32.87 -11.13 -16.99
CA ARG A 60 33.21 -9.98 -16.13
C ARG A 60 33.11 -8.63 -16.84
N LYS A 61 33.34 -8.62 -18.16
CA LYS A 61 33.21 -7.44 -19.02
C LYS A 61 31.77 -7.31 -19.47
N VAL A 62 31.12 -6.21 -19.10
CA VAL A 62 29.75 -5.90 -19.52
C VAL A 62 29.76 -4.59 -20.29
N THR A 63 29.20 -4.59 -21.49
CA THR A 63 29.02 -3.38 -22.29
C THR A 63 27.54 -3.00 -22.26
N CYS A 64 27.25 -1.74 -21.95
CA CYS A 64 25.89 -1.19 -21.99
C CYS A 64 25.44 -0.96 -23.44
N GLU A 65 25.10 -2.06 -24.10
CA GLU A 65 24.51 -2.11 -25.44
C GLU A 65 23.02 -2.48 -25.29
N GLY A 66 22.17 -1.49 -25.06
CA GLY A 66 20.73 -1.72 -25.02
C GLY A 66 20.24 -2.17 -26.39
N GLY A 67 19.41 -3.22 -26.46
CA GLY A 67 18.93 -3.88 -27.69
C GLY A 67 18.11 -3.02 -28.66
N SER A 68 18.05 -1.70 -28.48
CA SER A 68 17.46 -0.72 -29.41
C SER A 68 17.98 0.69 -29.11
N SER A 69 19.31 0.90 -29.15
CA SER A 69 19.97 2.22 -29.07
C SER A 69 19.77 3.03 -27.78
N LEU A 70 19.33 2.39 -26.69
CA LEU A 70 19.17 3.00 -25.37
C LEU A 70 20.35 2.76 -24.41
N GLY A 71 21.37 2.02 -24.86
CA GLY A 71 22.59 1.80 -24.08
C GLY A 71 23.51 3.02 -24.17
N CYS A 72 24.17 3.36 -23.06
CA CYS A 72 25.13 4.47 -23.04
C CYS A 72 26.54 4.07 -23.55
N GLY A 73 26.73 2.81 -23.96
CA GLY A 73 28.02 2.30 -24.45
C GLY A 73 29.09 2.13 -23.36
N PHE A 74 28.75 2.37 -22.09
CA PHE A 74 29.70 2.24 -20.98
C PHE A 74 30.12 0.78 -20.79
N VAL A 75 31.43 0.55 -20.69
CA VAL A 75 32.02 -0.77 -20.48
C VAL A 75 32.51 -0.87 -19.05
N PHE A 76 31.90 -1.76 -18.28
CA PHE A 76 32.13 -1.86 -16.84
C PHE A 76 32.35 -3.30 -16.38
N CYS A 77 32.96 -3.44 -15.20
CA CYS A 77 33.14 -4.71 -14.54
C CYS A 77 31.85 -5.10 -13.81
N ARG A 78 31.37 -6.32 -14.02
CA ARG A 78 30.17 -6.85 -13.33
C ARG A 78 30.29 -6.82 -11.80
N ASP A 79 31.51 -7.00 -11.29
CA ASP A 79 31.76 -7.31 -9.88
C ASP A 79 31.83 -6.03 -9.05
N CYS A 80 32.68 -5.08 -9.45
CA CYS A 80 32.87 -3.81 -8.75
C CYS A 80 32.01 -2.66 -9.29
N LYS A 81 31.35 -2.83 -10.45
CA LYS A 81 30.60 -1.78 -11.15
C LYS A 81 31.43 -0.55 -11.57
N GLU A 82 32.75 -0.66 -11.57
CA GLU A 82 33.68 0.34 -12.10
C GLU A 82 33.97 0.12 -13.59
N ALA A 83 34.65 1.08 -14.23
CA ALA A 83 35.14 0.91 -15.60
C ALA A 83 35.89 -0.41 -15.76
N TYR A 84 35.66 -1.12 -16.88
CA TYR A 84 36.22 -2.44 -17.07
C TYR A 84 37.75 -2.43 -16.93
N HIS A 85 38.26 -3.37 -16.14
CA HIS A 85 39.66 -3.52 -15.85
C HIS A 85 40.07 -5.00 -15.97
N GLU A 86 41.33 -5.23 -16.30
CA GLU A 86 41.95 -6.56 -16.29
C GLU A 86 42.53 -6.83 -14.89
N GLY A 87 42.43 -8.07 -14.41
CA GLY A 87 42.85 -8.44 -13.04
C GLY A 87 41.76 -8.31 -11.97
N GLU A 88 42.18 -8.35 -10.72
CA GLU A 88 41.31 -8.32 -9.53
C GLU A 88 40.68 -6.93 -9.32
N CYS A 89 39.49 -6.88 -8.73
CA CYS A 89 38.83 -5.61 -8.43
C CYS A 89 39.58 -4.89 -7.30
N GLY A 90 39.93 -3.62 -7.53
CA GLY A 90 40.59 -2.79 -6.53
C GLY A 90 39.70 -2.61 -5.31
N THR A 91 40.14 -3.15 -4.17
CA THR A 91 39.47 -3.15 -2.87
C THR A 91 38.01 -3.58 -2.90
N LEU A 92 37.78 -4.84 -2.54
CA LEU A 92 36.52 -5.27 -1.95
C LEU A 92 36.24 -4.34 -0.76
N PHE A 93 35.44 -3.30 -0.95
CA PHE A 93 34.70 -2.76 0.19
C PHE A 93 33.84 -3.93 0.62
N GLU A 94 34.22 -4.53 1.75
CA GLU A 94 33.48 -5.61 2.37
C GLU A 94 32.01 -5.25 2.21
N ALA A 95 31.23 -6.15 1.61
CA ALA A 95 29.78 -6.05 1.65
C ALA A 95 29.40 -6.18 3.12
N SER A 96 29.56 -5.10 3.88
CA SER A 96 28.84 -4.87 5.10
C SER A 96 27.40 -4.88 4.65
N GLY A 97 26.78 -6.05 4.77
CA GLY A 97 25.34 -6.23 4.90
C GLY A 97 24.80 -5.52 6.15
N ALA A 98 25.34 -4.34 6.48
CA ALA A 98 24.66 -3.33 7.23
C ALA A 98 23.77 -2.60 6.22
N VAL A 99 22.62 -3.22 5.92
CA VAL A 99 21.43 -2.43 5.63
C VAL A 99 21.38 -1.42 6.78
N THR A 100 21.71 -0.16 6.50
CA THR A 100 21.44 0.92 7.45
C THR A 100 19.93 0.90 7.60
N GLN A 101 19.46 0.24 8.66
CA GLN A 101 18.05 0.16 9.00
C GLN A 101 17.67 1.54 9.55
N ALA A 102 17.57 2.49 8.62
CA ALA A 102 17.14 3.87 8.85
C ALA A 102 15.66 3.93 9.24
N TYR A 103 14.97 2.78 9.18
CA TYR A 103 13.59 2.64 9.58
C TYR A 103 13.49 2.49 11.10
N ARG A 104 13.37 3.62 11.79
CA ARG A 104 13.00 3.66 13.21
C ARG A 104 11.50 3.88 13.31
N VAL A 105 10.78 2.87 13.79
CA VAL A 105 9.36 3.00 14.13
C VAL A 105 9.27 3.43 15.59
N ASP A 106 8.59 4.54 15.84
CA ASP A 106 8.24 4.94 17.20
C ASP A 106 7.22 3.94 17.77
N GLN A 107 7.58 3.31 18.89
CA GLN A 107 6.78 2.23 19.49
C GLN A 107 5.37 2.72 19.86
N LYS A 108 5.26 3.94 20.39
CA LYS A 108 3.98 4.50 20.82
C LYS A 108 3.09 4.84 19.62
N ALA A 109 3.66 5.38 18.55
CA ALA A 109 2.94 5.62 17.30
C ALA A 109 2.46 4.30 16.67
N ALA A 110 3.27 3.23 16.70
CA ALA A 110 2.87 1.92 16.22
C ALA A 110 1.74 1.29 17.04
N GLU A 111 1.76 1.48 18.38
CA GLU A 111 0.71 1.02 19.27
C GLU A 111 -0.62 1.73 19.02
N GLN A 112 -0.59 3.05 18.79
CA GLN A 112 -1.78 3.87 18.48
C GLN A 112 -2.33 3.63 17.07
N ALA A 113 -1.47 3.28 16.12
CA ALA A 113 -1.87 2.95 14.76
C ALA A 113 -2.54 1.57 14.63
N ARG A 114 -2.65 0.79 15.73
CA ARG A 114 -3.39 -0.46 15.73
C ARG A 114 -4.88 -0.19 15.55
N TRP A 115 -5.43 -0.76 14.48
CA TRP A 115 -6.84 -0.64 14.07
C TRP A 115 -7.86 -1.02 15.15
N GLU A 116 -7.48 -1.85 16.13
CA GLU A 116 -8.37 -2.40 17.16
C GLU A 116 -8.93 -1.35 18.13
N GLU A 117 -8.21 -0.25 18.40
CA GLU A 117 -8.68 0.80 19.32
C GLU A 117 -9.59 1.83 18.64
N ALA A 118 -9.33 2.14 17.37
CA ALA A 118 -10.19 3.00 16.55
C ALA A 118 -11.58 2.39 16.31
N SER A 119 -11.68 1.05 16.29
CA SER A 119 -12.95 0.35 16.10
C SER A 119 -13.92 0.56 17.28
N LYS A 120 -13.42 0.62 18.53
CA LYS A 120 -14.28 0.73 19.73
C LYS A 120 -14.95 2.09 19.87
N GLU A 121 -14.31 3.18 19.44
CA GLU A 121 -14.94 4.49 19.41
C GLU A 121 -15.97 4.63 18.27
N THR A 122 -15.69 4.04 17.11
CA THR A 122 -16.62 4.04 15.97
C THR A 122 -17.90 3.25 16.26
N ILE A 123 -17.80 2.11 16.98
CA ILE A 123 -18.97 1.33 17.43
C ILE A 123 -19.87 2.18 18.35
N LYS A 124 -19.30 2.99 19.25
CA LYS A 124 -20.08 3.88 20.12
C LYS A 124 -20.78 5.01 19.36
N LYS A 125 -20.23 5.46 18.22
CA LYS A 125 -20.82 6.53 17.40
C LYS A 125 -21.88 6.04 16.42
N THR A 126 -21.87 4.76 16.07
CA THR A 126 -22.75 4.16 15.05
C THR A 126 -23.97 3.44 15.62
N THR A 127 -24.02 3.22 16.94
CA THR A 127 -25.07 2.41 17.59
C THR A 127 -25.79 3.19 18.70
N LYS A 128 -27.13 3.26 18.66
CA LYS A 128 -27.97 3.90 19.71
C LYS A 128 -29.02 2.91 20.23
N PRO A 129 -29.37 2.95 21.53
CA PRO A 129 -30.40 2.07 22.09
C PRO A 129 -31.80 2.47 21.63
N CYS A 130 -32.64 1.49 21.33
CA CYS A 130 -34.06 1.72 21.03
C CYS A 130 -34.78 2.38 22.23
N PRO A 131 -35.59 3.44 22.02
CA PRO A 131 -36.31 4.12 23.11
C PRO A 131 -37.31 3.25 23.88
N ARG A 132 -37.76 2.15 23.28
CA ARG A 132 -38.77 1.24 23.88
C ARG A 132 -38.16 -0.01 24.50
N CYS A 133 -37.26 -0.70 23.78
CA CYS A 133 -36.73 -2.00 24.21
C CYS A 133 -35.23 -1.97 24.58
N HIS A 134 -34.57 -0.81 24.43
CA HIS A 134 -33.15 -0.59 24.73
C HIS A 134 -32.14 -1.48 23.98
N VAL A 135 -32.60 -2.31 23.04
CA VAL A 135 -31.74 -3.07 22.14
C VAL A 135 -30.89 -2.09 21.32
N PRO A 136 -29.56 -2.30 21.22
CA PRO A 136 -28.70 -1.46 20.40
C PRO A 136 -29.07 -1.59 18.93
N VAL A 137 -29.27 -0.45 18.27
CA VAL A 137 -29.59 -0.35 16.84
C VAL A 137 -28.47 0.42 16.14
N GLU A 138 -27.92 -0.17 15.09
CA GLU A 138 -26.90 0.45 14.23
C GLU A 138 -27.56 1.34 13.15
N LYS A 139 -26.95 2.50 12.86
CA LYS A 139 -27.44 3.40 11.81
C LYS A 139 -26.95 2.94 10.44
N ASN A 140 -27.79 2.23 9.70
CA ASN A 140 -27.46 1.70 8.37
C ASN A 140 -27.87 2.64 7.22
N GLY A 141 -27.50 3.92 7.27
CA GLY A 141 -27.74 4.86 6.16
C GLY A 141 -27.83 6.35 6.53
N GLY A 142 -28.31 7.15 5.57
CA GLY A 142 -28.48 8.61 5.70
C GLY A 142 -29.83 9.07 6.27
N CYS A 143 -30.81 8.19 6.41
CA CYS A 143 -32.14 8.56 6.93
C CYS A 143 -32.14 8.61 8.47
N MET A 144 -32.83 9.58 9.06
CA MET A 144 -33.07 9.65 10.50
C MET A 144 -34.25 8.79 10.96
N HIS A 145 -35.04 8.26 10.04
CA HIS A 145 -36.12 7.30 10.34
C HIS A 145 -35.56 5.89 10.50
N MET A 146 -35.64 5.36 11.71
CA MET A 146 -35.14 4.03 12.06
C MET A 146 -36.28 3.12 12.52
N ALA A 147 -36.26 1.87 12.06
CA ALA A 147 -37.13 0.82 12.59
C ALA A 147 -36.32 -0.09 13.53
N CYS A 148 -36.87 -0.41 14.70
CA CYS A 148 -36.24 -1.34 15.62
C CYS A 148 -36.18 -2.74 14.98
N PRO A 149 -35.00 -3.38 14.88
CA PRO A 149 -34.86 -4.70 14.26
C PRO A 149 -35.46 -5.82 15.10
N GLN A 150 -35.79 -5.54 16.36
CA GLN A 150 -36.33 -6.52 17.28
C GLN A 150 -37.80 -6.86 16.91
N PRO A 151 -38.14 -8.13 16.58
CA PRO A 151 -39.45 -8.50 16.05
C PRO A 151 -40.62 -8.14 16.97
N GLN A 152 -40.42 -8.24 18.29
CA GLN A 152 -41.43 -7.91 19.28
C GLN A 152 -41.56 -6.40 19.57
N CYS A 153 -40.65 -5.57 19.05
CA CYS A 153 -40.68 -4.12 19.25
C CYS A 153 -41.22 -3.40 18.03
N GLY A 154 -40.56 -3.56 16.87
CA GLY A 154 -40.95 -2.94 15.60
C GLY A 154 -41.09 -1.40 15.61
N LEU A 155 -40.69 -0.72 16.69
CA LEU A 155 -40.88 0.73 16.84
C LEU A 155 -40.16 1.49 15.73
N GLN A 156 -40.86 2.41 15.10
CA GLN A 156 -40.28 3.41 14.22
C GLN A 156 -39.98 4.69 15.01
N TRP A 157 -38.73 5.14 14.98
CA TRP A 157 -38.26 6.24 15.82
C TRP A 157 -37.23 7.10 15.09
N CYS A 158 -37.07 8.34 15.56
CA CYS A 158 -36.10 9.28 15.02
C CYS A 158 -34.72 9.07 15.66
N TRP A 159 -33.70 8.83 14.85
CA TRP A 159 -32.31 8.67 15.30
C TRP A 159 -31.76 9.91 16.02
N ALA A 160 -32.16 11.11 15.60
CA ALA A 160 -31.72 12.36 16.22
C ALA A 160 -32.43 12.61 17.57
N CYS A 161 -33.76 12.47 17.60
CA CYS A 161 -34.57 12.83 18.77
C CYS A 161 -34.76 11.72 19.81
N GLY A 162 -34.62 10.45 19.43
CA GLY A 162 -34.91 9.32 20.33
C GLY A 162 -36.40 9.16 20.66
N CYS A 163 -37.30 9.76 19.89
CA CYS A 163 -38.76 9.66 20.07
C CYS A 163 -39.41 8.91 18.89
N GLU A 164 -40.69 8.55 19.04
CA GLU A 164 -41.47 7.92 17.97
C GLU A 164 -41.51 8.80 16.71
N TRP A 165 -41.34 8.18 15.55
CA TRP A 165 -41.22 8.88 14.27
C TRP A 165 -42.50 9.66 13.97
N ASN A 166 -42.35 10.96 13.72
CA ASN A 166 -43.48 11.87 13.52
C ASN A 166 -43.20 12.89 12.41
N ARG A 167 -44.23 13.65 12.02
CA ARG A 167 -44.15 14.63 10.93
C ARG A 167 -43.21 15.80 11.21
N ALA A 168 -42.97 16.16 12.48
CA ALA A 168 -42.01 17.20 12.81
C ALA A 168 -40.58 16.72 12.52
N CYS A 169 -40.23 15.48 12.93
CA CYS A 169 -38.94 14.88 12.58
C CYS A 169 -38.71 14.78 11.07
N MET A 170 -39.78 14.48 10.33
CA MET A 170 -39.77 14.44 8.86
C MET A 170 -39.49 15.81 8.22
N GLY A 171 -40.00 16.91 8.80
CA GLY A 171 -39.78 18.27 8.28
C GLY A 171 -38.43 18.87 8.69
N ASP A 172 -38.00 18.62 9.94
CA ASP A 172 -36.87 19.32 10.53
C ASP A 172 -35.53 18.62 10.28
N HIS A 173 -35.51 17.27 10.24
CA HIS A 173 -34.27 16.49 10.15
C HIS A 173 -34.51 15.11 9.55
N TRP A 174 -35.08 15.06 8.33
CA TRP A 174 -35.33 13.81 7.62
C TRP A 174 -34.04 13.00 7.40
N PHE A 175 -32.96 13.67 6.97
CA PHE A 175 -31.69 13.05 6.61
C PHE A 175 -30.55 13.64 7.44
N ASP A 176 -29.44 12.88 7.53
CA ASP A 176 -28.17 13.38 8.06
C ASP A 176 -27.63 14.49 7.15
N VAL A 177 -27.20 15.60 7.74
CA VAL A 177 -26.63 16.75 7.02
C VAL A 177 -25.15 16.53 6.73
#